data_AF-A0A535GRJ5-F1
#
_entry.id   AF-A0A535GRJ5-F1
#
_cell.length_a   1.000
_cell.length_b   1.000
_cell.length_c   1.000
_cell.angle_alpha   90.00
_cell.angle_beta   90.00
_cell.angle_gamma   90.00
#
_symmetry.space_group_name_H-M   'P 1'
#
loop_
_entity.id
_entity.type
_entity.pdbx_description
1 polymer ?
#
loop_
_entity_poly.entity_id
_entity_poly.type
_entity_poly.pdbx_seq_one_letter_code
_entity_poly.pdbx_strand_id
1 'polypeptide(L)' 'MTAEIHPLETTDLHWSARALELARRADYRTSPNPMVGAVVLDSQGHLAGEGYHRAQGHLL' A
#
# COMPACT_ATOMS: atom_id res chain seq x y z
N MET A 1 -23.26 12.17 3.67
CA MET A 1 -22.07 11.55 4.29
C MET A 1 -20.91 12.50 4.11
N THR A 2 -20.63 13.33 5.12
CA THR A 2 -19.40 14.11 5.18
C THR A 2 -18.36 13.20 5.85
N ALA A 3 -17.35 12.76 5.11
CA ALA A 3 -16.20 12.12 5.72
C ALA A 3 -15.49 13.20 6.55
N GLU A 4 -15.42 13.02 7.85
CA GLU A 4 -14.58 13.86 8.70
C GLU A 4 -13.14 13.64 8.26
N ILE A 5 -12.51 14.69 7.72
CA ILE A 5 -11.09 14.65 7.36
C ILE A 5 -10.32 14.79 8.66
N HIS A 6 -9.96 13.65 9.26
CA HIS A 6 -9.02 13.62 10.36
C HIS A 6 -7.63 14.03 9.84
N PRO A 7 -6.88 14.88 10.56
CA PRO A 7 -5.51 15.19 10.21
C PRO A 7 -4.72 13.89 10.06
N LEU A 8 -3.96 13.76 8.96
CA LEU A 8 -3.07 12.61 8.79
C LEU A 8 -1.99 12.69 9.87
N GLU A 9 -2.03 11.76 10.81
CA GLU A 9 -1.02 11.61 11.85
C GLU A 9 0.35 11.36 11.17
N THR A 10 1.45 11.76 11.81
CA THR A 10 2.81 11.55 11.25
C THR A 10 3.06 10.08 10.90
N THR A 11 2.46 9.17 11.68
CA THR A 11 2.48 7.73 11.48
C THR A 11 1.79 7.30 10.17
N ASP A 12 0.63 7.89 9.84
CA ASP A 12 -0.09 7.58 8.60
C ASP A 12 0.73 7.98 7.38
N LEU A 13 1.39 9.14 7.45
CA LEU A 13 2.26 9.61 6.38
C LEU A 13 3.46 8.68 6.18
N HIS A 14 4.09 8.24 7.28
CA HIS A 14 5.20 7.29 7.25
C HIS A 14 4.79 5.96 6.57
N TRP A 15 3.68 5.37 7.00
CA TRP A 15 3.24 4.07 6.47
C TRP A 15 2.68 4.16 5.05
N SER A 16 2.02 5.26 4.70
CA SER A 16 1.59 5.54 3.33
C SER A 16 2.79 5.66 2.39
N ALA A 17 3.87 6.34 2.81
CA ALA A 17 5.10 6.41 2.05
C ALA A 17 5.72 5.01 1.83
N ARG A 18 5.69 4.15 2.85
CA ARG A 18 6.13 2.74 2.71
C ARG A 18 5.27 1.96 1.71
N ALA A 19 3.95 2.11 1.75
CA ALA A 19 3.04 1.47 0.80
C ALA A 19 3.32 1.90 -0.64
N LEU A 20 3.61 3.19 -0.87
CA LEU A 20 4.00 3.71 -2.19
C LEU A 20 5.37 3.16 -2.64
N GLU A 21 6.34 3.03 -1.74
CA GLU A 21 7.63 2.39 -2.04
C GLU A 21 7.44 0.94 -2.51
N LEU A 22 6.59 0.18 -1.82
CA LEU A 22 6.24 -1.19 -2.18
C LEU A 22 5.58 -1.24 -3.57
N ALA A 23 4.62 -0.34 -3.84
CA ALA A 23 3.96 -0.25 -5.13
C ALA A 23 4.98 -0.03 -6.27
N ARG A 24 5.98 0.84 -6.07
CA ARG A 24 7.02 1.10 -7.08
C ARG A 24 7.85 -0.12 -7.46
N ARG A 25 7.94 -1.14 -6.59
CA ARG A 25 8.67 -2.40 -6.88
C ARG A 25 8.01 -3.23 -7.99
N ALA A 26 6.73 -2.99 -8.28
CA ALA A 26 6.06 -3.59 -9.41
C ALA A 26 6.75 -3.23 -10.73
N ASP A 27 7.36 -2.04 -10.82
CA ASP A 27 8.14 -1.58 -11.98
C ASP A 27 7.35 -1.76 -13.31
N TYR A 28 6.09 -1.32 -13.30
CA TYR A 28 5.15 -1.41 -14.43
C TYR A 28 4.79 -2.84 -14.91
N ARG A 29 5.23 -3.89 -14.22
CA ARG A 29 4.96 -5.31 -14.58
C ARG A 29 3.53 -5.78 -14.26
N THR A 30 2.69 -4.90 -13.75
CA THR A 30 1.29 -5.20 -13.42
C THR A 30 0.30 -4.76 -14.49
N SER A 31 0.74 -4.06 -15.54
CA SER A 31 -0.13 -3.56 -16.61
C SER A 31 -1.03 -4.67 -17.19
N PRO A 32 -2.31 -4.39 -17.47
CA PRO A 32 -3.09 -3.15 -17.30
C PRO A 32 -3.47 -2.78 -15.85
N ASN A 33 -3.17 -3.61 -14.86
CA ASN A 33 -3.52 -3.33 -13.47
C ASN A 33 -2.58 -2.27 -12.85
N PRO A 34 -3.10 -1.41 -11.95
CA PRO A 34 -2.27 -0.41 -11.29
C PRO A 34 -1.21 -1.05 -10.40
N MET A 35 -0.15 -0.29 -10.13
CA MET A 35 0.83 -0.65 -9.10
C MET A 35 0.22 -0.40 -7.73
N VAL A 36 0.12 -1.45 -6.91
CA VAL A 36 -0.46 -1.38 -5.57
C VAL A 36 0.53 -1.95 -4.57
N GLY A 37 0.73 -1.24 -3.46
CA GLY A 37 1.46 -1.68 -2.28
C GLY A 37 0.59 -1.50 -1.05
N ALA A 38 0.75 -2.38 -0.07
CA ALA A 38 -0.05 -2.39 1.15
C ALA A 38 0.82 -2.72 2.36
N VAL A 39 0.46 -2.11 3.48
CA VAL A 39 1.01 -2.38 4.81
C VAL A 39 -0.15 -2.65 5.76
N VAL A 40 0.04 -3.57 6.69
CA VAL A 40 -0.92 -3.90 7.75
C VAL A 40 -0.20 -3.70 9.07
N LEU A 41 -0.80 -2.93 9.97
CA LEU A 41 -0.29 -2.71 11.32
C LEU A 41 -1.06 -3.57 12.32
N ASP A 42 -0.38 -3.98 13.39
CA ASP A 42 -1.05 -4.56 14.55
C ASP A 42 -1.76 -3.48 15.39
N SER A 43 -2.44 -3.91 16.45
CA SER A 43 -3.16 -2.99 17.35
C SER A 43 -2.26 -2.05 18.16
N GLN A 44 -0.94 -2.28 18.17
CA GLN A 44 0.06 -1.42 18.80
C GLN A 44 0.73 -0.48 17.79
N GLY A 45 0.33 -0.54 16.51
CA GLY A 45 0.89 0.30 15.43
C GLY A 45 2.20 -0.23 14.84
N HIS A 46 2.61 -1.47 15.15
CA HIS A 46 3.79 -2.09 14.56
C HIS A 46 3.45 -2.80 13.25
N LEU A 47 4.43 -2.94 12.36
CA LEU A 47 4.25 -3.64 11.10
C LEU A 47 3.94 -5.14 11.33
N ALA A 48 2.73 -5.56 10.96
CA ALA A 48 2.29 -6.94 11.00
C ALA A 48 2.49 -7.65 9.64
N GLY A 49 2.45 -6.90 8.54
CA GLY A 49 2.68 -7.45 7.21
C GLY A 49 2.76 -6.39 6.13
N GLU A 50 3.44 -6.71 5.03
CA GLU A 50 3.54 -5.84 3.86
C GLU A 50 3.54 -6.64 2.55
N GLY A 51 3.14 -6.00 1.46
CA GLY A 51 3.10 -6.63 0.14
C GLY A 51 2.88 -5.65 -0.99
N TYR A 52 3.08 -6.13 -2.22
CA TYR A 52 2.79 -5.41 -3.45
C TYR A 52 2.35 -6.35 -4.56
N HIS A 53 1.59 -5.83 -5.53
CA HIS A 53 1.21 -6.58 -6.71
C HIS A 53 2.45 -6.78 -7.62
N ARG A 54 2.98 -8.00 -7.69
CA ARG A 54 4.26 -8.29 -8.36
C ARG A 54 4.17 -8.41 -9.88
N ALA A 55 3.06 -8.96 -10.37
CA ALA A 55 2.77 -9.15 -11.79
C ALA A 55 1.27 -9.43 -11.94
N GLN A 56 0.72 -9.19 -13.14
CA GLN A 56 -0.63 -9.64 -13.46
C GLN A 56 -0.74 -11.14 -13.19
N GLY A 57 -1.77 -11.58 -12.46
CA GLY A 57 -2.06 -13.01 -12.34
C GLY A 57 -2.32 -13.53 -13.75
N HIS A 58 -1.43 -14.39 -14.26
CA HIS A 58 -1.56 -14.94 -15.59
C HIS A 58 -2.81 -15.82 -15.61
N LEU A 59 -3.85 -15.39 -16.34
CA LEU A 59 -4.92 -16.27 -16.77
C LEU A 59 -4.30 -17.18 -17.84
N LEU A 60 -3.85 -18.37 -17.45
CA LEU A 60 -3.74 -19.49 -18.39
C LEU A 60 -5.14 -19.99 -18.71
#